data_AF-A0A838EJJ7-F1
#
_entry.id   AF-A0A838EJJ7-F1
#
_cell.length_a   1.000
_cell.length_b   1.000
_cell.length_c   1.000
_cell.angle_alpha   90.00
_cell.angle_beta   90.00
_cell.angle_gamma   90.00
#
_symmetry.space_group_name_H-M   'P 1'
#
loop_
_entity.id
_entity.type
_entity.pdbx_description
1 polymer ?
#
loop_
_entity_poly.entity_id
_entity_poly.type
_entity_poly.pdbx_seq_one_letter_code
_entity_poly.pdbx_strand_id
1 'polypeptide(L)'
;MFHKLKNVGDKVRSELKGEQRREKRKEMMKQAAMIYQAESALQAKQRLSQWGEQWHECAPKSVATLQRDFEQTLMYYELDTVTREWIRTTSLLERTNRELRRKFRQVVTFGSHIGTEVAVYLQVQRLHARWTHASWWLVSHDLIFALGNINP
;
A
#
# COMPACT_ATOMS: atom_id res chain seq x y z
N MET A 1 -0.44 -4.31 -2.67
CA MET A 1 -1.51 -5.21 -2.19
C MET A 1 -2.76 -4.47 -1.67
N PHE A 2 -2.73 -3.68 -0.59
CA PHE A 2 -3.97 -3.06 -0.06
C PHE A 2 -4.60 -1.96 -0.93
N HIS A 3 -3.80 -1.20 -1.69
CA HIS A 3 -4.39 -0.31 -2.71
C HIS A 3 -5.24 -1.07 -3.72
N LYS A 4 -4.91 -2.35 -3.97
CA LYS A 4 -5.69 -3.22 -4.84
C LYS A 4 -7.04 -3.57 -4.22
N LEU A 5 -7.05 -4.09 -2.98
CA LEU A 5 -8.29 -4.44 -2.28
C LEU A 5 -9.14 -3.21 -1.96
N LYS A 6 -8.53 -2.05 -1.68
CA LYS A 6 -9.26 -0.78 -1.56
C LYS A 6 -9.97 -0.42 -2.88
N ASN A 7 -9.26 -0.46 -4.00
CA ASN A 7 -9.84 -0.18 -5.31
C ASN A 7 -10.96 -1.16 -5.65
N VAL A 8 -10.79 -2.44 -5.33
CA VAL A 8 -11.86 -3.45 -5.45
C VAL A 8 -13.05 -3.05 -4.58
N GLY A 9 -12.84 -2.71 -3.31
CA GLY A 9 -13.91 -2.26 -2.40
C GLY A 9 -14.67 -1.03 -2.88
N ASP A 10 -13.99 -0.08 -3.53
CA ASP A 10 -14.62 1.08 -4.17
C ASP A 10 -15.52 0.66 -5.34
N LYS A 11 -15.07 -0.29 -6.17
CA LYS A 11 -15.86 -0.83 -7.29
C LYS A 11 -17.03 -1.70 -6.81
N VAL A 12 -16.81 -2.53 -5.80
CA VAL A 12 -17.83 -3.40 -5.19
C VAL A 12 -18.99 -2.56 -4.65
N ARG A 13 -18.71 -1.40 -4.02
CA ARG A 13 -19.76 -0.45 -3.59
C ARG A 13 -20.55 0.15 -4.74
N SER A 14 -19.91 0.33 -5.90
CA SER A 14 -20.56 0.89 -7.09
C SER A 14 -21.40 -0.13 -7.86
N GLU A 15 -21.01 -1.41 -7.89
CA GLU A 15 -21.72 -2.48 -8.62
C GLU A 15 -22.79 -3.16 -7.77
N LEU A 16 -22.50 -3.39 -6.49
CA LEU A 16 -23.41 -4.02 -5.55
C LEU A 16 -24.03 -2.95 -4.63
N LYS A 17 -24.83 -2.04 -5.18
CA LYS A 17 -25.49 -0.95 -4.43
C LYS A 17 -26.59 -1.45 -3.50
N GLY A 18 -26.96 -0.61 -2.52
CA GLY A 18 -28.06 -0.86 -1.59
C GLY A 18 -27.64 -1.61 -0.32
N GLU A 19 -28.42 -1.46 0.74
CA GLU A 19 -28.15 -2.07 2.04
C GLU A 19 -28.32 -3.59 2.02
N GLN A 20 -29.28 -4.09 1.24
CA GLN A 20 -29.55 -5.52 1.06
C GLN A 20 -28.32 -6.30 0.53
N ARG A 21 -27.42 -5.64 -0.22
CA ARG A 21 -26.20 -6.26 -0.75
C ARG A 21 -24.99 -6.10 0.18
N ARG A 22 -25.15 -5.50 1.36
CA ARG A 22 -24.04 -5.22 2.30
C ARG A 22 -23.30 -6.48 2.71
N GLU A 23 -24.01 -7.54 3.06
CA GLU A 23 -23.39 -8.82 3.45
C GLU A 23 -22.70 -9.48 2.25
N LYS A 24 -23.32 -9.44 1.06
CA LYS A 24 -22.69 -9.93 -0.17
C LYS A 24 -21.39 -9.18 -0.50
N ARG A 25 -21.34 -7.86 -0.31
CA ARG A 25 -20.11 -7.06 -0.45
C ARG A 25 -19.04 -7.46 0.57
N LYS A 26 -19.43 -7.66 1.84
CA LYS A 26 -18.50 -8.09 2.89
C LYS A 26 -17.90 -9.46 2.58
N GLU A 27 -18.73 -10.41 2.15
CA GLU A 27 -18.28 -11.75 1.80
C GLU A 27 -17.32 -11.72 0.60
N MET A 28 -17.69 -11.01 -0.47
CA MET A 28 -16.80 -10.82 -1.63
C MET A 28 -15.44 -10.24 -1.25
N MET A 29 -15.42 -9.23 -0.38
CA MET A 29 -14.19 -8.59 0.10
C MET A 29 -13.38 -9.49 1.03
N LYS A 30 -14.04 -10.28 1.89
CA LYS A 30 -13.40 -11.26 2.76
C LYS A 30 -12.69 -12.32 1.93
N GLN A 31 -13.37 -12.89 0.92
CA GLN A 31 -12.78 -13.86 0.01
C GLN A 31 -11.63 -13.26 -0.81
N ALA A 32 -11.77 -12.02 -1.28
CA ALA A 32 -10.69 -11.32 -1.98
C ALA A 32 -9.44 -11.14 -1.10
N ALA A 33 -9.62 -10.90 0.20
CA ALA A 33 -8.50 -10.81 1.15
C ALA A 33 -7.82 -12.18 1.37
N MET A 34 -8.59 -13.28 1.40
CA MET A 34 -8.07 -14.64 1.56
C MET A 34 -7.15 -15.09 0.41
N ILE A 35 -7.28 -14.50 -0.79
CA ILE A 35 -6.37 -14.76 -1.91
C ILE A 35 -4.91 -14.49 -1.52
N TYR A 36 -4.66 -13.39 -0.80
CA TYR A 36 -3.32 -13.00 -0.37
C TYR A 36 -2.80 -13.76 0.85
N GLN A 37 -3.66 -14.54 1.51
CA GLN A 37 -3.28 -15.46 2.58
C GLN A 37 -2.80 -16.82 2.05
N ALA A 38 -2.67 -16.98 0.74
CA ALA A 38 -2.12 -18.20 0.14
C ALA A 38 -0.67 -18.46 0.60
N GLU A 39 -0.26 -19.73 0.54
CA GLU A 39 1.08 -20.18 0.90
C GLU A 39 2.08 -20.06 -0.25
N SER A 40 1.59 -19.93 -1.48
CA SER A 40 2.39 -19.77 -2.69
C SER A 40 1.73 -18.85 -3.71
N ALA A 41 2.52 -18.31 -4.64
CA ALA A 41 2.01 -17.53 -5.77
C ALA A 41 1.03 -18.35 -6.62
N LEU A 42 1.33 -19.64 -6.84
CA LEU A 42 0.45 -20.55 -7.59
C LEU A 42 -0.92 -20.69 -6.91
N GLN A 43 -0.94 -20.92 -5.60
CA GLN A 43 -2.19 -21.04 -4.85
C GLN A 43 -2.96 -19.70 -4.84
N ALA A 44 -2.27 -18.56 -4.79
CA ALA A 44 -2.92 -17.25 -4.90
C ALA A 44 -3.62 -17.07 -6.26
N LYS A 45 -2.98 -17.50 -7.36
CA LYS A 45 -3.57 -17.46 -8.71
C LYS A 45 -4.80 -18.37 -8.83
N GLN A 46 -4.73 -19.58 -8.28
CA GLN A 46 -5.87 -20.50 -8.24
C GLN A 46 -7.07 -19.91 -7.48
N ARG A 47 -6.82 -19.34 -6.29
CA ARG A 47 -7.86 -18.65 -5.51
C ARG A 47 -8.43 -17.45 -6.26
N LEU A 48 -7.61 -16.70 -7.00
CA LEU A 48 -8.08 -15.60 -7.83
C LEU A 48 -8.98 -16.08 -8.97
N SER A 49 -8.66 -17.19 -9.64
CA SER A 49 -9.51 -17.76 -10.70
C SER A 49 -10.89 -18.13 -10.16
N GLN A 50 -10.91 -18.91 -9.07
CA GLN A 50 -12.16 -19.35 -8.42
C GLN A 50 -13.01 -18.17 -7.94
N TRP A 51 -12.38 -17.18 -7.31
CA TRP A 51 -13.05 -15.96 -6.90
C TRP A 51 -13.56 -15.16 -8.12
N GLY A 52 -12.78 -15.11 -9.20
CA GLY A 52 -13.19 -14.48 -10.45
C GLY A 52 -14.45 -15.12 -11.00
N GLU A 53 -14.46 -16.44 -11.19
CA GLU A 53 -15.60 -17.22 -11.67
C GLU A 53 -16.86 -16.98 -10.81
N GLN A 54 -16.71 -17.03 -9.48
CA GLN A 54 -17.83 -16.85 -8.56
C GLN A 54 -18.47 -15.46 -8.63
N TRP A 55 -17.65 -14.41 -8.81
CA TRP A 55 -18.11 -13.01 -8.67
C TRP A 55 -18.26 -12.27 -10.00
N HIS A 56 -17.82 -12.86 -11.13
CA HIS A 56 -17.79 -12.20 -12.43
C HIS A 56 -19.18 -11.70 -12.87
N GLU A 57 -20.22 -12.53 -12.75
CA GLU A 57 -21.56 -12.18 -13.19
C GLU A 57 -22.14 -10.98 -12.42
N CYS A 58 -21.85 -10.90 -11.12
CA CYS A 58 -22.44 -9.91 -10.23
C CYS A 58 -21.62 -8.61 -10.13
N ALA A 59 -20.30 -8.68 -10.32
CA ALA A 59 -19.38 -7.57 -10.10
C ALA A 59 -18.16 -7.62 -11.05
N PRO A 60 -18.38 -7.57 -12.37
CA PRO A 60 -17.33 -7.78 -13.36
C PRO A 60 -16.20 -6.73 -13.29
N LYS A 61 -16.51 -5.46 -12.95
CA LYS A 61 -15.48 -4.42 -12.83
C LYS A 61 -14.62 -4.64 -11.59
N SER A 62 -15.21 -5.11 -10.50
CA SER A 62 -14.49 -5.47 -9.29
C SER A 62 -13.56 -6.65 -9.54
N VAL A 63 -14.02 -7.66 -10.28
CA VAL A 63 -13.18 -8.80 -10.70
C VAL A 63 -12.02 -8.36 -11.58
N ALA A 64 -12.29 -7.61 -12.64
CA ALA A 64 -11.27 -7.06 -13.52
C ALA A 64 -10.28 -6.15 -12.76
N THR A 65 -10.76 -5.41 -11.76
CA THR A 65 -9.90 -4.56 -10.92
C THR A 65 -8.94 -5.39 -10.09
N LEU A 66 -9.32 -6.56 -9.58
CA LEU A 66 -8.40 -7.42 -8.84
C LEU A 66 -7.42 -8.16 -9.75
N GLN A 67 -7.90 -8.67 -10.90
CA GLN A 67 -7.10 -9.44 -11.85
C GLN A 67 -6.00 -8.62 -12.55
N ARG A 68 -6.28 -7.35 -12.87
CA ARG A 68 -5.32 -6.48 -13.54
C ARG A 68 -4.02 -6.42 -12.74
N ASP A 69 -2.87 -6.58 -13.38
CA ASP A 69 -1.57 -6.50 -12.72
C ASP A 69 -1.45 -7.33 -11.43
N PHE A 70 -2.19 -8.44 -11.32
CA PHE A 70 -2.20 -9.25 -10.10
C PHE A 70 -0.86 -9.94 -9.87
N GLU A 71 -0.21 -10.40 -10.94
CA GLU A 71 1.11 -11.04 -10.89
C GLU A 71 2.16 -10.17 -10.21
N GLN A 72 2.19 -8.87 -10.51
CA GLN A 72 3.09 -7.90 -9.87
C GLN A 72 2.83 -7.80 -8.36
N THR A 73 1.62 -8.12 -7.89
CA THR A 73 1.31 -8.12 -6.46
C THR A 73 1.82 -9.37 -5.73
N LEU A 74 2.27 -10.40 -6.47
CA LEU A 74 2.80 -11.66 -5.94
C LEU A 74 4.33 -11.73 -5.91
N MET A 75 5.04 -10.72 -6.42
CA MET A 75 6.52 -10.71 -6.48
C MET A 75 7.18 -10.89 -5.12
N TYR A 76 6.48 -10.60 -4.02
CA TYR A 76 7.01 -10.84 -2.69
C TYR A 76 7.19 -12.33 -2.33
N TYR A 77 6.58 -13.26 -3.07
CA TYR A 77 6.83 -14.70 -2.88
C TYR A 77 8.26 -15.10 -3.27
N GLU A 78 8.96 -14.26 -4.05
CA GLU A 78 10.34 -14.47 -4.47
C GLU A 78 11.35 -13.89 -3.46
N LEU A 79 10.88 -13.22 -2.40
CA LEU A 79 11.72 -12.64 -1.37
C LEU A 79 11.92 -13.64 -0.23
N ASP A 80 13.11 -14.25 -0.15
CA ASP A 80 13.45 -15.20 0.92
C ASP A 80 13.70 -14.53 2.29
N THR A 81 14.04 -13.26 2.30
CA THR A 81 14.56 -12.55 3.48
C THR A 81 13.50 -11.76 4.27
N VAL A 82 12.29 -11.59 3.72
CA VAL A 82 11.27 -10.74 4.33
C VAL A 82 10.08 -11.59 4.76
N THR A 83 9.79 -11.57 6.06
CA THR A 83 8.64 -12.30 6.61
C THR A 83 7.35 -11.86 5.93
N ARG A 84 6.59 -12.82 5.38
CA ARG A 84 5.35 -12.56 4.64
C ARG A 84 4.35 -11.71 5.43
N GLU A 85 4.35 -11.83 6.75
CA GLU A 85 3.52 -11.05 7.66
C GLU A 85 3.80 -9.54 7.58
N TRP A 86 5.06 -9.14 7.39
CA TRP A 86 5.47 -7.73 7.27
C TRP A 86 5.05 -7.12 5.94
N ILE A 87 5.09 -7.91 4.86
CA ILE A 87 4.65 -7.47 3.52
C ILE A 87 3.12 -7.43 3.45
N ARG A 88 2.46 -8.38 4.12
CA ARG A 88 0.98 -8.44 4.22
C ARG A 88 0.43 -7.35 5.11
N THR A 89 1.13 -6.96 6.17
CA THR A 89 0.70 -5.88 7.05
C THR A 89 1.02 -4.51 6.44
N THR A 90 0.15 -4.05 5.56
CA THR A 90 0.24 -2.70 4.99
C THR A 90 -0.05 -1.59 6.00
N SER A 91 -0.38 -1.92 7.26
CA SER A 91 -0.68 -0.93 8.30
C SER A 91 0.48 0.04 8.52
N LEU A 92 1.73 -0.45 8.49
CA LEU A 92 2.92 0.39 8.63
C LEU A 92 3.17 1.21 7.37
N LEU A 93 3.12 0.60 6.19
CA LEU A 93 3.31 1.30 4.91
C LEU A 93 2.23 2.36 4.66
N GLU A 94 0.96 2.05 4.94
CA GLU A 94 -0.16 2.99 4.81
C GLU A 94 -0.08 4.12 5.82
N ARG A 95 0.30 3.84 7.06
CA ARG A 95 0.52 4.86 8.08
C ARG A 95 1.65 5.80 7.66
N THR A 96 2.74 5.24 7.15
CA THR A 96 3.88 5.98 6.59
C THR A 96 3.45 6.86 5.42
N ASN A 97 2.78 6.29 4.42
CA ASN A 97 2.27 7.01 3.26
C ASN A 97 1.28 8.11 3.63
N ARG A 98 0.45 7.90 4.66
CA ARG A 98 -0.50 8.89 5.15
C ARG A 98 0.21 10.09 5.79
N GLU A 99 1.26 9.85 6.56
CA GLU A 99 2.08 10.91 7.14
C GLU A 99 2.81 11.71 6.06
N LEU A 100 3.43 11.03 5.08
CA LEU A 100 4.06 11.68 3.93
C LEU A 100 3.06 12.55 3.16
N ARG A 101 1.90 12.01 2.80
CA ARG A 101 0.85 12.77 2.10
C ARG A 101 0.33 13.94 2.92
N ARG A 102 0.20 13.80 4.25
CA ARG A 102 -0.23 14.91 5.12
C ARG A 102 0.75 16.08 5.02
N LYS A 103 2.04 15.79 5.00
CA LYS A 103 3.11 16.78 4.91
C LYS A 103 3.18 17.41 3.52
N PHE A 104 3.13 16.61 2.46
CA PHE A 104 3.13 17.15 1.09
C PHE A 104 1.91 18.00 0.78
N ARG A 105 0.74 17.68 1.35
CA ARG A 105 -0.45 18.56 1.24
C ARG A 105 -0.27 19.93 1.87
N GLN A 106 0.60 20.09 2.87
CA GLN A 106 0.90 21.40 3.46
C GLN A 106 1.80 22.24 2.57
N VAL A 107 2.67 21.60 1.78
CA VAL A 107 3.63 22.28 0.90
C VAL A 107 2.98 22.71 -0.42
N VAL A 108 1.94 22.00 -0.89
CA VAL A 108 1.16 22.26 -2.11
C VAL A 108 1.97 22.11 -3.41
N THR A 109 3.03 22.89 -3.59
CA THR A 109 3.96 22.82 -4.72
C THR A 109 5.41 22.94 -4.25
N PHE A 110 6.32 22.26 -4.92
CA PHE A 110 7.76 22.40 -4.71
C PHE A 110 8.36 23.22 -5.84
N GLY A 111 9.25 24.16 -5.51
CA GLY A 111 9.89 25.04 -6.49
C GLY A 111 10.98 24.38 -7.33
N SER A 112 11.41 23.16 -7.00
CA SER A 112 12.39 22.38 -7.77
C SER A 112 12.31 20.88 -7.46
N HIS A 113 12.89 20.07 -8.35
CA HIS A 113 13.03 18.62 -8.14
C HIS A 113 13.86 18.31 -6.88
N ILE A 114 15.02 18.96 -6.75
CA ILE A 114 15.91 18.82 -5.58
C ILE A 114 15.19 19.20 -4.28
N GLY A 115 14.41 20.29 -4.29
CA GLY A 115 13.61 20.68 -3.13
C GLY A 115 12.58 19.62 -2.72
N THR A 116 12.03 18.90 -3.70
CA THR A 116 11.12 17.77 -3.46
C THR A 116 11.85 16.61 -2.80
N GLU A 117 13.01 16.23 -3.34
CA GLU A 117 13.83 15.13 -2.81
C GLU A 117 14.28 15.40 -1.36
N VAL A 118 14.77 16.62 -1.09
CA VAL A 118 15.17 17.03 0.26
C VAL A 118 13.97 16.98 1.22
N ALA A 119 12.79 17.47 0.80
CA ALA A 119 11.60 17.44 1.64
C ALA A 119 11.14 16.00 1.95
N VAL A 120 11.18 15.11 0.95
CA VAL A 120 10.89 13.67 1.13
C VAL A 120 11.88 13.07 2.12
N TYR A 121 13.18 13.29 1.89
CA TYR A 121 14.27 12.75 2.70
C TYR A 121 14.17 13.20 4.17
N LEU A 122 14.01 14.51 4.42
CA LEU A 122 13.84 15.04 5.78
C LEU A 122 12.60 14.45 6.48
N GLN A 123 11.52 14.23 5.73
CA GLN A 123 10.31 13.65 6.32
C GLN A 123 10.49 12.16 6.64
N VAL A 124 11.24 11.41 5.83
CA VAL A 124 11.64 10.02 6.14
C VAL A 124 12.52 9.98 7.38
N GLN A 125 13.54 10.84 7.47
CA GLN A 125 14.41 10.94 8.65
C GLN A 125 13.63 11.25 9.92
N ARG A 126 12.64 12.15 9.83
CA ARG A 126 11.77 12.47 10.97
C ARG A 126 10.91 11.28 11.40
N LEU A 127 10.42 10.48 10.46
CA LEU A 127 9.69 9.25 10.76
C LEU A 127 10.61 8.21 11.40
N HIS A 128 11.84 8.07 10.88
CA HIS A 128 12.85 7.18 11.43
C HIS A 128 13.18 7.53 12.89
N ALA A 129 13.50 8.80 13.18
CA ALA A 129 13.77 9.27 14.54
C ALA A 129 12.61 8.94 15.50
N ARG A 130 11.36 9.10 15.05
CA ARG A 130 10.17 8.74 15.84
C ARG A 130 10.06 7.24 16.10
N TRP A 131 10.42 6.39 15.13
CA TRP A 131 10.37 4.93 15.28
C TRP A 131 11.52 4.36 16.11
N THR A 132 12.69 4.99 16.07
CA THR A 132 13.85 4.60 16.88
C THR A 132 13.88 5.29 18.24
N HIS A 133 12.86 6.10 18.56
CA HIS A 133 12.81 6.94 19.76
C HIS A 133 14.03 7.89 19.90
N ALA A 134 14.71 8.18 18.79
CA ALA A 134 15.80 9.14 18.76
C ALA A 134 15.24 10.58 18.79
N SER A 135 15.99 11.47 19.44
CA SER A 135 15.66 12.90 19.40
C SER A 135 15.77 13.42 17.98
N TRP A 136 14.76 14.16 17.51
CA TRP A 136 14.84 14.85 16.22
C TRP A 136 16.04 15.79 16.16
N TRP A 137 16.43 16.39 17.30
CA TRP A 137 17.60 17.26 17.36
C TRP A 137 18.87 16.52 16.93
N LEU A 138 19.13 15.34 17.51
CA LEU A 138 20.30 14.51 17.20
C LEU A 138 20.33 14.11 15.72
N VAL A 139 19.22 13.55 15.22
CA VAL A 139 19.13 13.12 13.82
C VAL A 139 19.28 14.32 12.88
N SER A 140 18.65 15.46 13.17
CA SER A 140 18.78 16.66 12.34
C SER A 140 20.17 17.26 12.33
N HIS A 141 20.90 17.15 13.45
CA HIS A 141 22.26 17.64 13.57
C HIS A 141 23.20 16.86 12.66
N ASP A 142 23.11 15.53 12.65
CA ASP A 142 23.90 14.67 11.75
C ASP A 142 23.60 14.95 10.27
N LEU A 143 22.35 15.28 9.95
CA LEU A 143 21.93 15.62 8.58
C LEU A 143 22.47 16.97 8.11
N ILE A 144 22.67 17.95 8.99
CA ILE A 144 23.26 19.24 8.62
C ILE A 144 24.66 19.03 8.04
N PHE A 145 25.45 18.15 8.65
CA PHE A 145 26.79 17.83 8.13
C PHE A 145 26.74 16.98 6.86
N ALA A 146 25.76 16.08 6.74
CA ALA A 146 25.59 15.26 5.53
C ALA A 146 25.10 16.08 4.33
N LEU A 147 24.15 17.00 4.52
CA LEU A 147 23.57 17.85 3.47
C LEU A 147 24.46 19.06 3.14
N GLY A 148 25.23 19.57 4.11
CA GLY A 148 26.22 20.63 3.89
C GLY A 148 27.38 20.24 2.97
N ASN A 149 27.62 18.93 2.80
CA ASN A 149 28.60 18.38 1.87
C ASN A 149 28.05 18.10 0.46
N ILE A 150 26.79 18.46 0.15
CA ILE A 150 26.17 18.24 -1.17
C ILE A 150 26.45 19.42 -2.13
N ASN A 151 27.52 20.19 -1.89
CA ASN A 151 28.09 21.15 -2.84
C ASN A 151 29.57 20.81 -3.12
N PRO A 152 29.90 20.22 -4.27
CA PRO A 152 31.12 20.55 -5.00
C PRO A 152 30.97 21.88 -5.76
#